data_AF-A0A2D4TAM6-F1
#
_entry.id   AF-A0A2D4TAM6-F1
#
_cell.length_a   1.000
_cell.length_b   1.000
_cell.length_c   1.000
_cell.angle_alpha   90.00
_cell.angle_beta   90.00
_cell.angle_gamma   90.00
#
_symmetry.space_group_name_H-M   'P 1'
#
loop_
_entity.id
_entity.type
_entity.pdbx_description
1 polymer ?
#
loop_
_entity_poly.entity_id
_entity_poly.type
_entity_poly.pdbx_seq_one_letter_code
_entity_poly.pdbx_strand_id
1 'polypeptide(L)'
;METPQQRKIREALNRPSTSDSSSMDNSEPEASTSLQAHALEHTDPDYVPKTLTPHEWEAWYAEHGVPASHRQTSKDAPAAQSLWSRLKKLFRRS
;
A
#
# COMPACT_ATOMS: atom_id res chain seq x y z
N MET A 1 -2.84 -39.15 13.34
CA MET A 1 -3.99 -38.27 13.04
C MET A 1 -3.43 -37.01 12.41
N GLU A 2 -3.66 -36.79 11.12
CA GLU A 2 -3.26 -35.54 10.45
C GLU A 2 -4.18 -34.39 10.89
N THR A 3 -3.61 -33.19 11.05
CA THR A 3 -4.40 -31.99 11.40
C THR A 3 -5.06 -31.39 10.15
N PRO A 4 -6.18 -30.64 10.31
CA PRO A 4 -6.82 -29.96 9.19
C PRO A 4 -5.89 -28.97 8.44
N GLN A 5 -4.93 -28.36 9.14
CA GLN A 5 -3.93 -27.48 8.53
C GLN A 5 -2.93 -28.25 7.67
N GLN A 6 -2.43 -29.39 8.15
CA GLN A 6 -1.52 -30.26 7.39
C GLN A 6 -2.19 -30.82 6.14
N ARG A 7 -3.48 -31.14 6.21
CA ARG A 7 -4.26 -31.58 5.05
C ARG A 7 -4.35 -30.51 3.97
N LYS A 8 -4.62 -29.25 4.35
CA LYS A 8 -4.67 -28.11 3.41
C LYS A 8 -3.33 -27.88 2.70
N ILE A 9 -2.22 -27.97 3.43
CA ILE A 9 -0.88 -27.80 2.85
C ILE A 9 -0.59 -28.91 1.83
N ARG A 10 -0.91 -30.16 2.18
CA ARG A 10 -0.73 -31.31 1.28
C ARG A 10 -1.56 -31.19 0.00
N GLU A 11 -2.81 -30.72 0.12
CA GLU A 11 -3.70 -30.49 -1.02
C GLU A 11 -3.17 -29.38 -1.94
N ALA A 12 -2.68 -28.27 -1.37
CA ALA A 12 -2.08 -27.19 -2.14
C ALA A 12 -0.82 -27.65 -2.91
N LEU A 13 0.01 -28.49 -2.28
CA LEU A 13 1.24 -29.01 -2.88
C LEU A 13 0.99 -30.05 -3.98
N ASN A 14 -0.08 -30.84 -3.85
CA ASN A 14 -0.47 -31.87 -4.82
C ASN A 14 -1.42 -31.36 -5.91
N ARG A 15 -1.86 -30.09 -5.86
CA ARG A 15 -2.68 -29.52 -6.93
C ARG A 15 -1.80 -29.43 -8.18
N PRO A 16 -2.11 -30.17 -9.27
CA PRO A 16 -1.38 -29.99 -10.52
C PRO A 16 -1.53 -28.53 -10.95
N SER A 17 -0.40 -27.84 -11.05
CA SER A 17 -0.34 -26.46 -11.53
C SER A 17 -1.02 -26.42 -12.90
N THR A 18 -2.18 -25.77 -12.98
CA THR A 18 -2.80 -25.42 -14.25
C THR A 18 -2.06 -24.22 -14.81
N SER A 19 -0.75 -24.39 -15.02
CA SER A 19 0.10 -23.51 -15.81
C SER A 19 -0.13 -23.81 -17.28
N ASP A 20 -1.37 -23.64 -17.72
CA ASP A 20 -1.71 -23.55 -19.14
C ASP A 20 -3.00 -22.76 -19.24
N SER A 21 -2.84 -21.46 -19.45
CA SER A 21 -3.37 -20.72 -20.59
C SER A 21 -3.81 -19.31 -20.20
N SER A 22 -3.03 -18.35 -20.68
CA SER A 22 -3.47 -17.05 -21.18
C SER A 22 -4.53 -16.29 -20.38
N SER A 23 -4.09 -15.57 -19.35
CA SER A 23 -4.77 -14.33 -18.95
C SER A 23 -3.76 -13.20 -19.02
N MET A 24 -3.83 -12.42 -20.09
CA MET A 24 -3.26 -11.07 -20.14
C MET A 24 -4.05 -10.22 -19.14
N ASP A 25 -3.71 -10.37 -17.87
CA ASP A 25 -4.25 -9.54 -16.81
C ASP A 25 -3.38 -8.30 -16.69
N ASN A 26 -4.00 -7.18 -17.01
CA ASN A 26 -3.47 -5.82 -16.88
C ASN A 26 -3.49 -5.47 -15.38
N SER A 27 -2.70 -6.21 -14.62
CA SER A 27 -2.48 -5.98 -13.20
C SER A 27 -1.26 -5.10 -13.05
N GLU A 28 -1.41 -4.06 -12.23
CA GLU A 28 -0.34 -3.18 -11.74
C GLU A 28 0.94 -3.99 -11.47
N PRO A 29 2.15 -3.42 -11.65
CA PRO A 29 3.37 -4.19 -11.52
C PRO A 29 3.41 -4.86 -10.15
N GLU A 30 3.07 -6.15 -10.13
CA GLU A 30 3.11 -7.01 -8.97
C GLU A 30 4.50 -6.86 -8.40
N ALA A 31 4.60 -6.14 -7.29
CA ALA A 31 5.86 -5.79 -6.67
C ALA A 31 6.59 -7.10 -6.44
N SER A 32 7.61 -7.35 -7.27
CA SER A 32 8.33 -8.59 -7.24
C SER A 32 8.93 -8.70 -5.85
N THR A 33 8.41 -9.61 -5.03
CA THR A 33 8.81 -9.80 -3.62
C THR A 33 10.23 -10.36 -3.48
N SER A 34 10.99 -10.39 -4.58
CA SER A 34 12.37 -10.85 -4.61
C SER A 34 13.29 -9.76 -4.05
N LEU A 35 14.30 -10.19 -3.28
CA LEU A 35 15.32 -9.29 -2.76
C LEU A 35 16.07 -8.53 -3.86
N GLN A 36 16.24 -9.17 -5.02
CA GLN A 36 16.88 -8.55 -6.18
C GLN A 36 16.06 -7.39 -6.75
N ALA A 37 14.73 -7.54 -6.82
CA ALA A 37 13.87 -6.47 -7.29
C ALA A 37 13.90 -5.26 -6.34
N HIS A 38 13.87 -5.51 -5.02
CA HIS A 38 14.03 -4.43 -4.04
C HIS A 38 15.39 -3.74 -4.15
N ALA A 39 16.48 -4.50 -4.33
CA ALA A 39 17.81 -3.91 -4.50
C ALA A 39 17.89 -2.98 -5.72
N LEU A 40 17.20 -3.32 -6.81
CA LEU A 40 17.09 -2.47 -8.00
C LEU A 40 16.24 -1.22 -7.72
N GLU A 41 15.12 -1.35 -7.02
CA GLU A 41 14.25 -0.23 -6.62
C GLU A 41 15.04 0.83 -5.81
N HIS A 42 15.97 0.41 -4.97
CA HIS A 42 16.84 1.32 -4.21
C HIS A 42 17.85 2.10 -5.06
N THR A 43 18.13 1.66 -6.29
CA THR A 43 19.06 2.35 -7.20
C THR A 43 18.37 3.42 -8.05
N ASP A 44 17.04 3.47 -8.02
CA ASP A 44 16.28 4.44 -8.79
C ASP A 44 16.48 5.86 -8.21
N PRO A 45 16.69 6.88 -9.06
CA PRO A 45 16.89 8.26 -8.61
C PRO A 45 15.66 8.86 -7.94
N ASP A 46 14.48 8.31 -8.21
CA ASP A 46 13.20 8.72 -7.63
C ASP A 46 12.83 7.90 -6.37
N TYR A 47 13.74 7.06 -5.88
CA TYR A 47 13.50 6.22 -4.72
C TYR A 47 13.36 7.06 -3.44
N VAL A 48 12.22 6.91 -2.76
CA VAL A 48 11.92 7.58 -1.49
C VAL A 48 12.07 6.56 -0.35
N PRO A 49 13.03 6.74 0.57
CA PRO A 49 13.27 5.78 1.65
C PRO A 49 12.09 5.74 2.63
N LYS A 50 11.68 4.54 3.07
CA LYS A 50 10.52 4.36 3.98
C LYS A 50 10.90 4.17 5.45
N THR A 51 12.18 3.93 5.72
CA THR A 51 12.69 3.52 7.04
C THR A 51 13.53 4.58 7.75
N LEU A 52 13.58 5.81 7.21
CA LEU A 52 14.31 6.91 7.86
C LEU A 52 13.64 7.33 9.16
N THR A 53 14.45 7.67 10.15
CA THR A 53 14.03 8.29 11.39
C THR A 53 13.64 9.76 11.16
N PRO A 54 12.88 10.40 12.07
CA PRO A 54 12.41 11.77 11.86
C PRO A 54 13.50 12.82 11.62
N HIS A 55 14.68 12.67 12.24
CA HIS A 55 15.79 13.61 12.04
C HIS A 55 16.51 13.37 10.70
N GLU A 56 16.60 12.11 10.26
CA GLU A 56 17.15 11.78 8.95
C GLU A 56 16.24 12.29 7.82
N TRP A 57 14.93 12.31 8.04
CA TRP A 57 13.98 12.94 7.10
C TRP A 57 14.21 14.43 6.93
N GLU A 58 14.58 15.15 7.99
CA GLU A 58 14.86 16.59 7.91
C GLU A 58 16.06 16.86 6.99
N ALA A 59 17.15 16.10 7.17
CA ALA A 59 18.32 16.17 6.29
C ALA A 59 17.96 15.78 4.84
N TRP A 60 17.20 14.71 4.68
CA TRP A 60 16.79 14.23 3.35
C TRP A 60 15.92 15.26 2.62
N TYR A 61 14.99 15.92 3.32
CA TYR A 61 14.16 16.99 2.73
C TYR A 61 14.96 18.24 2.37
N ALA A 62 16.03 18.56 3.11
CA ALA A 62 16.90 19.69 2.76
C ALA A 62 17.63 19.44 1.43
N GLU A 63 18.00 18.19 1.15
CA GLU A 63 18.75 17.80 -0.04
C GLU A 63 17.85 17.50 -1.26
N HIS A 64 16.74 16.76 -1.06
CA HIS A 64 15.90 16.23 -2.13
C HIS A 64 14.53 16.91 -2.23
N GLY A 65 14.16 17.73 -1.23
CA GLY A 65 12.85 18.34 -1.13
C GLY A 65 11.76 17.38 -0.63
N VAL A 66 10.52 17.86 -0.55
CA VAL A 66 9.39 17.05 -0.03
C VAL A 66 8.79 16.17 -1.16
N PRO A 67 8.74 14.84 -1.00
CA PRO A 67 8.17 13.91 -1.97
C PRO A 67 6.68 14.18 -2.21
N ALA A 68 6.20 13.85 -3.42
CA ALA A 68 4.78 13.97 -3.76
C ALA A 68 3.87 13.19 -2.78
N SER A 69 4.29 12.01 -2.34
CA SER A 69 3.55 11.17 -1.40
C SER A 69 3.36 11.80 -0.01
N HIS A 70 4.24 12.72 0.39
CA HIS A 70 4.13 13.45 1.66
C HIS A 70 3.37 14.77 1.53
N ARG A 71 3.12 15.24 0.31
CA ARG A 71 2.26 16.39 0.07
C ARG A 71 0.82 15.93 0.22
N GLN A 72 0.25 16.06 1.42
CA GLN A 72 -1.18 15.86 1.63
C GLN A 72 -1.96 16.75 0.67
N THR A 73 -2.45 16.17 -0.42
CA THR A 73 -3.41 16.84 -1.28
C THR A 73 -4.69 16.93 -0.47
N SER A 74 -5.01 18.13 -0.01
CA SER A 74 -6.29 18.48 0.64
C SER A 74 -7.51 18.26 -0.26
N LYS A 75 -7.34 17.61 -1.41
CA LYS A 75 -8.33 17.36 -2.45
C LYS A 75 -9.18 16.12 -2.19
N ASP A 76 -8.66 15.15 -1.43
CA ASP A 76 -9.35 13.89 -1.12
C ASP A 76 -9.66 13.70 0.36
N ALA A 77 -9.55 14.75 1.19
CA ALA A 77 -10.15 14.69 2.52
C ALA A 77 -11.66 14.54 2.32
N PRO A 78 -12.29 13.38 2.63
CA PRO A 78 -13.74 13.29 2.57
C PRO A 78 -14.23 14.37 3.51
N ALA A 79 -14.99 15.35 2.98
CA ALA A 79 -15.52 16.45 3.76
C ALA A 79 -16.16 15.84 4.99
N ALA A 80 -15.45 15.90 6.12
CA ALA A 80 -15.83 15.17 7.31
C ALA A 80 -17.12 15.83 7.75
N GLN A 81 -18.25 15.21 7.38
CA GLN A 81 -19.57 15.64 7.78
C GLN A 81 -19.64 15.38 9.28
N SER A 82 -19.10 16.37 10.00
CA SER A 82 -19.02 16.39 11.43
C SER A 82 -20.41 16.08 11.98
N LEU A 83 -20.47 15.17 12.95
CA LEU A 83 -21.71 14.84 13.65
C LEU A 83 -22.38 16.11 14.23
N TRP A 84 -21.60 17.15 14.51
CA TRP A 84 -22.06 18.49 14.87
C TRP A 84 -22.85 19.19 13.76
N SER A 85 -22.47 19.00 12.50
CA SER A 85 -23.21 19.53 11.34
C SER A 85 -24.58 18.85 11.20
N ARG A 86 -24.71 17.60 11.63
CA ARG A 86 -26.00 16.88 11.67
C ARG A 86 -26.87 17.38 12.83
N LEU A 87 -26.28 17.58 14.01
CA LEU A 87 -27.01 18.07 15.19
C LEU A 87 -27.55 19.51 15.01
N LYS A 88 -26.75 20.42 14.44
CA LYS A 88 -27.20 21.80 14.16
C LYS A 88 -28.35 21.87 13.16
N LYS A 89 -28.46 20.88 12.27
CA LYS A 89 -29.52 20.81 11.25
C LYS A 89 -30.87 20.41 11.84
N LEU A 90 -30.89 19.67 12.96
CA LEU A 90 -32.11 19.38 13.71
C LEU A 90 -32.60 20.59 14.52
N PHE A 91 -31.70 21.38 15.10
CA PHE A 91 -32.08 22.56 15.88
C PHE A 91 -32.57 23.75 15.04
N ARG A 92 -32.24 23.80 13.74
CA ARG A 92 -32.66 24.89 12.84
C ARG A 92 -34.03 24.67 12.18
N ARG A 93 -34.76 23.63 12.58
CA ARG A 93 -36.05 23.22 11.98
C ARG A 93 -37.21 23.22 12.99
N SER A 94 -37.04 23.90 14.12
CA SER A 94 -38.11 24.23 15.06
C SER A 94 -38.56 25.68 14.90
#